data_AF-A0A519CH70-F1
#
_entry.id   AF-A0A519CH70-F1
#
_cell.length_a   1.000
_cell.length_b   1.000
_cell.length_c   1.000
_cell.angle_alpha   90.00
_cell.angle_beta   90.00
_cell.angle_gamma   90.00
#
_symmetry.space_group_name_H-M   'P 1'
#
loop_
_entity.id
_entity.type
_entity.pdbx_description
1 polymer ?
#
loop_
_entity_poly.entity_id
_entity_poly.type
_entity_poly.pdbx_seq_one_letter_code
_entity_poly.pdbx_strand_id
1 'polypeptide(L)'
;MRLFCFGRFGDDMADRFLPADDPVLEDVLTWTVERDATDIRKLLEWLPQARSTKERRALLMRVHDLLNEVEASLDGLDRLH
;
A
#
# COMPACT_ATOMS: atom_id res chain seq x y z
N MET A 1 13.95 -9.87 -12.00
CA MET A 1 12.71 -10.51 -11.51
C MET A 1 12.10 -9.62 -10.44
N ARG A 2 11.31 -8.62 -10.84
CA ARG A 2 10.57 -7.74 -9.94
C ARG A 2 9.29 -7.41 -10.70
N LEU A 3 8.28 -8.26 -10.52
CA LEU A 3 7.01 -8.18 -11.23
C LEU A 3 6.29 -6.93 -10.76
N PHE A 4 6.40 -5.89 -11.61
CA PHE A 4 5.34 -4.93 -11.83
C PHE A 4 4.10 -5.71 -12.29
N CYS A 5 3.16 -5.96 -11.39
CA CYS A 5 1.85 -6.52 -11.72
C CYS A 5 0.79 -5.81 -10.90
N PHE A 6 0.31 -4.67 -11.40
CA PHE A 6 -1.10 -4.30 -11.24
C PHE A 6 -1.54 -3.36 -12.36
N GLY A 7 -1.41 -3.85 -13.58
CA GLY A 7 -2.27 -3.44 -14.69
C GLY A 7 -3.07 -4.68 -15.08
N ARG A 8 -4.40 -4.54 -15.18
CA ARG A 8 -5.38 -5.56 -15.63
C ARG A 8 -6.24 -6.23 -14.54
N PHE A 9 -7.08 -5.43 -13.88
CA PHE A 9 -8.51 -5.75 -13.72
C PHE A 9 -9.22 -4.80 -14.70
N GLY A 10 -9.61 -5.20 -15.90
CA GLY A 10 -10.65 -6.17 -16.15
C GLY A 10 -11.94 -5.42 -16.48
N ASP A 11 -11.99 -4.79 -17.67
CA ASP A 11 -13.22 -4.64 -18.45
C ASP A 11 -13.95 -6.00 -18.46
N ASP A 12 -15.28 -6.00 -18.40
CA ASP A 12 -16.20 -7.16 -18.28
C ASP A 12 -16.36 -7.77 -16.87
N MET A 13 -17.26 -7.19 -16.05
CA MET A 13 -18.32 -7.87 -15.26
C MET A 13 -18.85 -6.97 -14.13
N ALA A 14 -19.86 -6.14 -14.41
CA ALA A 14 -21.11 -6.11 -13.61
C ALA A 14 -21.91 -4.81 -13.81
N ASP A 15 -22.93 -4.88 -14.67
CA ASP A 15 -24.24 -4.34 -14.32
C ASP A 15 -24.81 -5.08 -13.10
N ARG A 16 -24.18 -4.91 -11.94
CA ARG A 16 -24.75 -5.34 -10.66
C ARG A 16 -24.59 -4.17 -9.73
N PHE A 17 -25.72 -3.52 -9.46
CA PHE A 17 -25.96 -2.85 -8.19
C PHE A 17 -25.30 -3.68 -7.08
N LEU A 18 -24.12 -3.26 -6.62
CA LEU A 18 -23.51 -3.79 -5.42
C LEU A 18 -24.09 -3.00 -4.24
N PRO A 19 -24.46 -3.66 -3.13
CA PRO A 19 -24.69 -2.95 -1.87
C PRO A 19 -23.39 -2.23 -1.47
N ALA A 20 -23.50 -1.27 -0.55
CA ALA A 20 -22.45 -0.30 -0.22
C ALA A 20 -21.08 -0.88 0.20
N ASP A 21 -21.00 -2.20 0.42
CA ASP A 21 -19.80 -2.90 0.85
C ASP A 21 -19.29 -3.80 -0.30
N ASP A 22 -18.16 -3.42 -0.92
CA ASP A 22 -17.44 -4.28 -1.85
C ASP A 22 -16.39 -5.09 -1.04
N PRO A 23 -16.65 -6.38 -0.72
CA PRO A 23 -15.77 -7.17 0.13
C PRO A 23 -14.38 -7.39 -0.49
N VAL A 24 -14.27 -7.35 -1.82
CA VAL A 24 -12.97 -7.47 -2.51
C VAL A 24 -12.14 -6.22 -2.28
N LEU A 25 -12.78 -5.05 -2.26
CA LEU A 25 -12.10 -3.79 -1.97
C LEU A 25 -11.58 -3.76 -0.53
N GLU A 26 -12.39 -4.19 0.44
CA GLU A 26 -11.97 -4.29 1.85
C GLU A 26 -10.74 -5.19 2.02
N ASP A 27 -10.74 -6.37 1.38
CA ASP A 27 -9.61 -7.30 1.41
C ASP A 27 -8.33 -6.69 0.81
N VAL A 28 -8.45 -5.95 -0.31
CA VAL A 28 -7.31 -5.29 -0.96
C VAL A 28 -6.74 -4.17 -0.09
N LEU A 29 -7.59 -3.36 0.53
CA LEU A 29 -7.15 -2.28 1.41
C LEU A 29 -6.46 -2.85 2.66
N THR A 30 -7.03 -3.90 3.26
CA THR A 30 -6.43 -4.59 4.40
C THR A 30 -5.06 -5.17 4.06
N TRP A 31 -4.95 -5.87 2.93
CA TRP A 31 -3.68 -6.40 2.45
C TRP A 31 -2.64 -5.30 2.20
N THR A 32 -3.06 -4.16 1.67
CA THR A 32 -2.17 -3.02 1.40
C THR A 32 -1.57 -2.46 2.69
N VAL A 33 -2.40 -2.26 3.73
CA VAL A 33 -1.93 -1.82 5.04
C VAL A 33 -0.89 -2.79 5.63
N GLU A 34 -1.17 -4.09 5.62
CA GLU A 34 -0.27 -5.11 6.17
C GLU A 34 1.08 -5.18 5.44
N ARG A 35 1.02 -5.12 4.10
CA ARG A 35 2.21 -5.15 3.24
C ARG A 35 3.07 -3.91 3.48
N ASP A 36 2.47 -2.72 3.46
CA ASP A 36 3.21 -1.47 3.54
C ASP A 36 3.79 -1.26 4.94
N ALA A 37 3.07 -1.63 6.00
CA ALA A 37 3.62 -1.67 7.36
C ALA A 37 4.85 -2.60 7.46
N THR A 38 4.80 -3.74 6.77
CA THR A 38 5.94 -4.67 6.70
C THR A 38 7.12 -4.09 5.94
N ASP A 39 6.88 -3.38 4.84
CA ASP A 39 7.94 -2.77 4.04
C ASP A 39 8.55 -1.54 4.73
N ILE A 40 7.75 -0.71 5.42
CA ILE A 40 8.22 0.39 6.29
C ILE A 40 9.20 -0.16 7.35
N ARG A 41 8.83 -1.25 8.04
CA ARG A 41 9.70 -1.86 9.05
C ARG A 41 11.07 -2.23 8.47
N LYS A 42 11.11 -2.91 7.31
CA LYS A 42 12.37 -3.27 6.65
C LYS A 42 13.21 -2.05 6.26
N LEU A 43 12.56 -0.98 5.77
CA LEU A 43 13.27 0.25 5.41
C LEU A 43 13.92 0.91 6.62
N LEU A 44 13.24 0.90 7.76
CA LEU A 44 13.78 1.42 9.02
C LEU A 44 14.93 0.55 9.57
N GLU A 45 14.89 -0.76 9.37
CA GLU A 45 16.01 -1.67 9.69
C GLU A 45 17.26 -1.38 8.83
N TRP A 46 17.07 -0.94 7.58
CA TRP A 46 18.17 -0.56 6.68
C TRP A 46 18.72 0.85 6.93
N LEU A 47 17.95 1.73 7.57
CA LEU A 47 18.36 3.11 7.85
C LEU A 47 19.71 3.25 8.59
N PRO A 48 20.00 2.50 9.69
CA PRO A 48 21.31 2.57 10.34
C PRO A 48 22.45 1.98 9.50
N GLN A 49 22.14 1.10 8.55
CA GLN A 49 23.12 0.41 7.70
C GLN A 49 23.53 1.26 6.48
N ALA A 50 22.76 2.31 6.17
CA ALA A 50 23.04 3.21 5.06
C ALA A 50 24.42 3.89 5.21
N ARG A 51 25.17 3.89 4.11
CA ARG A 51 26.59 4.31 4.05
C ARG A 51 26.74 5.81 3.84
N SER A 52 25.66 6.50 3.48
CA SER A 52 25.66 7.95 3.27
C SER A 52 24.37 8.63 3.75
N THR A 53 24.47 9.92 4.04
CA THR A 53 23.31 10.77 4.34
C THR A 53 22.31 10.82 3.17
N LYS A 54 22.78 10.72 1.93
CA LYS A 54 21.93 10.66 0.74
C LYS A 54 21.06 9.40 0.74
N GLU A 55 21.65 8.24 1.02
CA GLU A 55 20.92 6.97 1.14
C GLU A 55 19.92 7.01 2.29
N ARG A 56 20.30 7.55 3.46
CA ARG A 56 19.36 7.73 4.58
C ARG A 56 18.16 8.58 4.20
N ARG A 57 18.38 9.70 3.50
CA ARG A 57 17.29 10.54 2.99
C ARG A 57 16.39 9.80 2.01
N ALA A 58 16.96 9.02 1.10
CA ALA A 58 16.18 8.23 0.15
C ALA A 58 15.32 7.16 0.86
N LEU A 59 15.86 6.49 1.89
CA LEU A 59 15.10 5.55 2.71
C LEU A 59 13.94 6.25 3.44
N LEU A 60 14.20 7.40 4.06
CA LEU A 60 13.17 8.17 4.75
C LEU A 60 12.08 8.67 3.79
N MET A 61 12.45 9.15 2.60
CA MET A 61 11.47 9.53 1.58
C MET A 61 10.55 8.35 1.23
N ARG A 62 11.11 7.16 1.02
CA ARG A 62 10.28 5.99 0.71
C ARG A 62 9.40 5.57 1.88
N VAL A 63 9.86 5.73 3.12
CA VAL A 63 9.03 5.50 4.31
C VAL A 63 7.86 6.48 4.36
N HIS A 64 8.09 7.77 4.07
CA HIS A 64 7.01 8.75 4.00
C HIS A 64 5.99 8.42 2.92
N ASP A 65 6.44 8.00 1.73
CA ASP A 65 5.52 7.58 0.66
C ASP A 65 4.62 6.41 1.12
N LEU A 66 5.22 5.39 1.74
CA LEU A 66 4.46 4.23 2.23
C LEU A 66 3.51 4.59 3.38
N LEU A 67 3.88 5.52 4.26
CA LEU A 67 2.98 6.00 5.31
C LEU A 67 1.75 6.69 4.71
N ASN A 68 1.92 7.50 3.65
CA ASN A 68 0.80 8.10 2.95
C ASN A 68 -0.09 7.03 2.26
N GLU A 69 0.51 5.98 1.70
CA GLU A 69 -0.23 4.84 1.10
C GLU A 69 -1.07 4.09 2.16
N VAL A 70 -0.51 3.89 3.36
CA VAL A 70 -1.24 3.30 4.51
C VAL A 70 -2.38 4.19 4.97
N GLU A 71 -2.13 5.49 5.17
CA GLU A 71 -3.18 6.44 5.56
C GLU A 71 -4.33 6.45 4.55
N ALA A 72 -4.02 6.52 3.26
CA ALA A 72 -5.04 6.47 2.21
C ALA A 72 -5.83 5.14 2.19
N SER A 73 -5.18 4.03 2.54
CA SER A 73 -5.84 2.72 2.60
C SER A 73 -6.78 2.61 3.81
N LEU A 74 -6.36 3.14 4.96
CA LEU A 74 -7.19 3.24 6.17
C LEU A 74 -8.39 4.15 5.96
N ASP A 75 -8.18 5.33 5.35
CA ASP A 75 -9.27 6.23 4.95
C ASP A 75 -10.26 5.53 3.99
N GLY A 76 -9.77 4.61 3.16
CA GLY A 76 -10.61 3.79 2.29
C GLY A 76 -11.47 2.80 3.08
N LEU A 77 -10.88 2.12 4.07
CA LEU A 77 -11.58 1.18 4.96
C LEU A 77 -12.64 1.90 5.81
N ASP A 78 -12.32 3.07 6.35
CA ASP A 78 -13.24 3.87 7.16
C ASP A 78 -14.47 4.35 6.36
N ARG A 79 -14.38 4.42 5.02
CA ARG A 79 -15.51 4.79 4.15
C ARG A 79 -16.43 3.62 3.82
N LEU A 80 -15.98 2.39 4.07
CA LEU A 80 -16.78 1.17 3.88
C LEU A 80 -17.63 0.83 5.13
N HIS A 81 -17.43 1.52 6.25
CA HIS A 81 -18.14 1.32 7.52
C HIS A 81 -18.94 2.57 7.92
#